data_AF-A0A5K1CW55-F1
#
_entry.id   AF-A0A5K1CW55-F1
#
_cell.length_a   1.000
_cell.length_b   1.000
_cell.length_c   1.000
_cell.angle_alpha   90.00
_cell.angle_beta   90.00
_cell.angle_gamma   90.00
#
_symmetry.space_group_name_H-M   'P 1'
#
loop_
_entity.id
_entity.type
_entity.pdbx_description
1 polymer ?
#
loop_
_entity_poly.entity_id
_entity_poly.type
_entity_poly.pdbx_seq_one_letter_code
_entity_poly.pdbx_strand_id
1 'polypeptide(L)'
;EMTLLEGMAQLSVKIEELQRRNGELERENTSLSAKNSALHQQLAELTHINRSLQKQNDEAKQAQKQLEEAQLALTNIDKGMPAIPNFLQFNLAELKEATKGFSQEMKIGRGGYGTVYKGKLHHTTVAIKILNPETIHGEAQFNQE
;
A
#
# COMPACT_ATOMS: atom_id res chain seq x y z
N GLU A 1 -65.98 -60.75 15.41
CA GLU A 1 -65.53 -60.49 14.02
C GLU A 1 -65.45 -59.01 13.68
N MET A 2 -66.46 -58.19 14.00
CA MET A 2 -66.51 -56.76 13.62
C MET A 2 -65.31 -55.91 14.09
N THR A 3 -64.77 -56.17 15.29
CA THR A 3 -63.61 -55.45 15.85
C THR A 3 -62.26 -55.83 15.24
N LEU A 4 -62.12 -57.07 14.73
CA LEU A 4 -60.90 -57.51 14.05
C LEU A 4 -60.79 -56.84 12.67
N LEU A 5 -61.92 -56.72 11.98
CA LEU A 5 -62.01 -56.09 10.66
C LEU A 5 -61.64 -54.60 10.71
N GLU A 6 -62.11 -53.87 11.74
CA GLU A 6 -61.74 -52.47 11.99
C GLU A 6 -60.23 -52.33 12.28
N GLY A 7 -59.67 -53.22 13.10
CA GLY A 7 -58.23 -53.23 13.39
C GLY A 7 -57.39 -53.46 12.13
N MET A 8 -57.80 -54.38 11.25
CA MET A 8 -57.13 -54.61 9.97
C MET A 8 -57.23 -53.40 9.03
N ALA A 9 -58.38 -52.72 8.98
CA ALA A 9 -58.55 -51.52 8.18
C ALA A 9 -57.63 -50.38 8.66
N GLN A 10 -57.53 -50.16 9.97
CA GLN A 10 -56.62 -49.15 10.55
C GLN A 10 -55.15 -49.47 10.27
N LEU A 11 -54.75 -50.75 10.37
CA LEU A 11 -53.41 -51.21 10.02
C LEU A 11 -53.08 -50.96 8.54
N SER A 12 -54.00 -51.24 7.63
CA SER A 12 -53.80 -50.98 6.20
C SER A 12 -53.58 -49.49 5.92
N VAL A 13 -54.39 -48.61 6.52
CA VAL A 13 -54.21 -47.15 6.38
C VAL A 13 -52.84 -46.73 6.92
N LYS A 14 -52.41 -47.27 8.07
CA LYS A 14 -51.09 -46.95 8.64
C LYS A 14 -49.93 -47.42 7.76
N ILE A 15 -50.07 -48.58 7.13
CA ILE A 15 -49.08 -49.11 6.18
C ILE A 15 -48.96 -48.17 4.98
N GLU A 16 -50.07 -47.72 4.40
CA GLU A 16 -50.06 -46.78 3.26
C GLU A 16 -49.44 -45.43 3.64
N GLU A 17 -49.76 -44.89 4.82
CA GLU A 17 -49.14 -43.66 5.33
C GLU A 17 -47.61 -43.79 5.46
N LEU A 18 -47.14 -44.91 6.03
CA LEU A 18 -45.72 -45.18 6.21
C LEU A 18 -45.01 -45.35 4.86
N GLN A 19 -45.62 -46.06 3.91
CA GLN A 19 -45.07 -46.21 2.56
C GLN A 19 -44.96 -44.85 1.85
N ARG A 20 -45.99 -44.01 1.95
CA ARG A 20 -45.96 -42.65 1.39
C ARG A 20 -44.83 -41.83 2.01
N ARG A 21 -44.72 -41.85 3.34
CA ARG A 21 -43.68 -41.11 4.06
C ARG A 21 -42.28 -41.61 3.72
N ASN A 22 -42.11 -42.92 3.54
CA ASN A 22 -40.82 -43.49 3.14
C ASN A 22 -40.41 -43.01 1.74
N GLY A 23 -41.34 -42.98 0.79
CA GLY A 23 -41.09 -42.44 -0.55
C GLY A 23 -40.75 -40.94 -0.54
N GLU A 24 -41.37 -40.15 0.34
CA GLU A 24 -41.00 -38.73 0.53
C GLU A 24 -39.56 -38.58 1.06
N LEU A 25 -39.20 -39.36 2.08
CA LEU A 25 -37.86 -39.34 2.69
C LEU A 25 -36.77 -39.77 1.70
N GLU A 26 -37.03 -40.77 0.86
CA GLU A 26 -36.10 -41.21 -0.18
C GLU A 26 -35.85 -40.12 -1.24
N ARG A 27 -36.90 -39.40 -1.65
CA ARG A 27 -36.78 -38.26 -2.57
C ARG A 27 -35.99 -37.11 -1.94
N GLU A 28 -36.27 -36.80 -0.69
CA GLU A 28 -35.54 -35.77 0.06
C GLU A 28 -34.06 -36.13 0.20
N ASN A 29 -33.76 -37.37 0.54
CA ASN A 29 -32.38 -37.86 0.67
C ASN A 29 -31.61 -37.79 -0.66
N THR A 30 -32.27 -38.15 -1.77
CA THR A 30 -31.68 -38.03 -3.12
C THR A 30 -31.39 -36.57 -3.46
N SER A 31 -32.32 -35.66 -3.15
CA SER A 31 -32.14 -34.21 -3.37
C SER A 31 -31.00 -33.63 -2.53
N LEU A 32 -30.92 -34.01 -1.26
CA LEU A 32 -29.83 -33.59 -0.37
C LEU A 32 -28.48 -34.12 -0.84
N SER A 33 -28.42 -35.39 -1.26
CA SER A 33 -27.20 -35.97 -1.83
C SER A 33 -26.73 -35.21 -3.08
N ALA A 34 -27.66 -34.84 -3.97
CA ALA A 34 -27.34 -34.04 -5.15
C ALA A 34 -26.83 -32.64 -4.78
N LYS A 35 -27.48 -31.96 -3.82
CA LYS A 35 -27.04 -30.65 -3.31
C LYS A 35 -25.65 -30.73 -2.67
N ASN A 36 -25.37 -31.77 -1.88
CA ASN A 36 -24.06 -31.97 -1.28
C ASN A 36 -22.97 -32.16 -2.33
N SER A 37 -23.25 -32.96 -3.37
CA SER A 37 -22.32 -33.13 -4.50
C SER A 37 -22.05 -31.80 -5.21
N ALA A 38 -23.10 -31.00 -5.48
CA ALA A 38 -22.95 -29.69 -6.11
C ALA A 38 -22.15 -28.71 -5.23
N LEU A 39 -22.38 -28.72 -3.92
CA LEU A 39 -21.65 -27.90 -2.97
C LEU A 39 -20.16 -28.28 -2.92
N HIS A 40 -19.83 -29.57 -2.93
CA HIS A 40 -18.45 -30.03 -3.02
C HIS A 40 -17.76 -29.57 -4.31
N GLN A 41 -18.47 -29.58 -5.44
CA GLN A 41 -17.94 -29.07 -6.71
C GLN A 41 -17.65 -27.57 -6.63
N GLN A 42 -18.58 -26.77 -6.07
CA GLN A 42 -18.37 -25.34 -5.88
C GLN A 42 -17.20 -25.02 -4.93
N LEU A 43 -17.03 -25.79 -3.85
CA LEU A 43 -15.90 -25.62 -2.94
C LEU A 43 -14.56 -25.90 -3.62
N ALA A 44 -14.49 -26.90 -4.49
CA ALA A 44 -13.28 -27.21 -5.26
C ALA A 44 -12.92 -26.04 -6.20
N GLU A 45 -13.91 -25.45 -6.87
CA GLU A 45 -13.73 -24.30 -7.76
C GLU A 45 -13.26 -23.06 -6.98
N LEU A 46 -13.92 -22.71 -5.87
CA LEU A 46 -13.52 -21.58 -5.03
C LEU A 46 -12.11 -21.75 -4.47
N THR A 47 -11.72 -22.97 -4.11
CA THR A 47 -10.36 -23.27 -3.65
C THR A 47 -9.34 -23.01 -4.76
N HIS A 48 -9.67 -23.37 -6.01
CA HIS A 48 -8.80 -23.11 -7.16
C HIS A 48 -8.67 -21.62 -7.45
N ILE A 49 -9.78 -20.87 -7.43
CA ILE A 49 -9.81 -19.42 -7.64
C ILE A 49 -8.96 -18.71 -6.58
N ASN A 50 -9.15 -19.03 -5.31
CA ASN A 50 -8.38 -18.42 -4.22
C ASN A 50 -6.87 -18.69 -4.35
N ARG A 51 -6.48 -19.90 -4.77
CA ARG A 51 -5.06 -20.21 -5.03
C ARG A 51 -4.49 -19.34 -6.16
N SER A 52 -5.26 -19.14 -7.24
CA SER A 52 -4.85 -18.28 -8.35
C SER A 52 -4.71 -16.82 -7.93
N LEU A 53 -5.69 -16.29 -7.18
CA LEU A 53 -5.64 -14.91 -6.67
C LEU A 53 -4.49 -14.70 -5.70
N GLN A 54 -4.21 -15.67 -4.82
CA GLN A 54 -3.07 -15.60 -3.92
C GLN A 54 -1.75 -15.50 -4.68
N LYS A 55 -1.57 -16.30 -5.74
CA LYS A 55 -0.37 -16.23 -6.59
C LYS A 55 -0.22 -14.85 -7.24
N GLN A 56 -1.30 -14.30 -7.79
CA GLN A 56 -1.29 -12.95 -8.40
C GLN A 56 -0.95 -11.87 -7.37
N ASN A 57 -1.48 -11.98 -6.15
CA ASN A 57 -1.16 -11.05 -5.07
C ASN A 57 0.32 -11.12 -4.67
N ASP A 58 0.91 -12.32 -4.63
CA ASP A 58 2.32 -12.49 -4.30
C ASP A 58 3.23 -11.95 -5.43
N GLU A 59 2.88 -12.19 -6.69
CA GLU A 59 3.55 -11.60 -7.86
C GLU A 59 3.47 -10.07 -7.87
N ALA A 60 2.28 -9.52 -7.60
CA ALA A 60 2.07 -8.07 -7.53
C ALA A 60 2.90 -7.43 -6.40
N LYS A 61 2.97 -8.07 -5.23
CA LYS A 61 3.82 -7.62 -4.11
C LYS A 61 5.31 -7.64 -4.48
N GLN A 62 5.77 -8.67 -5.17
CA GLN A 62 7.15 -8.76 -5.63
C GLN A 62 7.46 -7.67 -6.67
N ALA A 63 6.57 -7.46 -7.64
CA ALA A 63 6.71 -6.39 -8.63
C ALA A 63 6.72 -5.00 -7.99
N GLN A 64 5.87 -4.77 -6.97
CA GLN A 64 5.84 -3.52 -6.23
C GLN A 64 7.15 -3.28 -5.46
N LYS A 65 7.69 -4.32 -4.80
CA LYS A 65 8.98 -4.24 -4.11
C LYS A 65 10.13 -3.94 -5.07
N GLN A 66 10.15 -4.59 -6.24
CA GLN A 66 11.15 -4.32 -7.27
C GLN A 66 11.04 -2.89 -7.83
N LEU A 67 9.82 -2.39 -8.00
CA LEU A 67 9.58 -1.01 -8.43
C LEU A 67 10.05 0.00 -7.39
N GLU A 68 9.78 -0.23 -6.11
CA GLU A 68 10.26 0.61 -5.00
C GLU A 68 11.78 0.61 -4.92
N GLU A 69 12.43 -0.56 -5.03
CA GLU A 69 13.89 -0.68 -5.09
C GLU A 69 14.48 0.04 -6.32
N ALA A 70 13.84 -0.07 -7.49
CA ALA A 70 14.25 0.65 -8.70
C ALA A 70 14.06 2.17 -8.58
N GLN A 71 12.99 2.62 -7.93
CA GLN A 71 12.76 4.05 -7.64
C GLN A 71 13.78 4.59 -6.65
N LEU A 72 14.16 3.81 -5.64
CA LEU A 72 15.23 4.15 -4.72
C LEU A 72 16.59 4.24 -5.44
N ALA A 73 16.81 3.38 -6.44
CA ALA A 73 18.01 3.44 -7.28
C ALA A 73 18.01 4.66 -8.21
N LEU A 74 16.86 5.06 -8.77
CA LEU A 74 16.72 6.22 -9.66
C LEU A 74 16.72 7.58 -8.93
N THR A 75 16.23 7.66 -7.70
CA THR A 75 16.36 8.88 -6.87
C THR A 75 17.81 9.22 -6.54
N ASN A 76 18.74 8.27 -6.69
CA ASN A 76 20.18 8.53 -6.66
C ASN A 76 20.73 9.10 -7.99
N ILE A 77 19.94 9.13 -9.08
CA ILE A 77 20.37 9.56 -10.42
C ILE A 77 19.83 10.95 -10.79
N ASP A 78 18.65 11.34 -10.26
CA ASP A 78 18.10 12.70 -10.45
C ASP A 78 18.84 13.78 -9.63
N LYS A 79 19.74 13.36 -8.73
CA LYS A 79 20.84 14.20 -8.29
C LYS A 79 22.00 13.97 -9.25
N GLY A 80 22.12 14.77 -10.31
CA GLY A 80 23.34 14.87 -11.14
C GLY A 80 24.60 15.31 -10.38
N MET A 81 24.70 15.01 -9.09
CA MET A 81 25.84 15.10 -8.23
C MET A 81 26.40 13.70 -8.00
N PRO A 82 27.67 13.41 -8.36
CA PRO A 82 28.36 12.30 -7.72
C PRO A 82 28.27 12.56 -6.22
N ALA A 83 27.86 11.56 -5.42
CA ALA A 83 27.67 11.63 -3.97
C ALA A 83 28.50 12.76 -3.33
N ILE A 84 27.93 13.96 -3.20
CA ILE A 84 28.64 15.08 -2.57
C ILE A 84 28.67 14.71 -1.09
N PRO A 85 29.86 14.63 -0.49
CA PRO A 85 29.98 14.26 0.91
C PRO A 85 29.24 15.30 1.74
N ASN A 86 28.19 14.89 2.44
CA ASN A 86 27.54 15.62 3.53
C ASN A 86 27.32 17.12 3.25
N PHE A 87 26.11 17.52 2.80
CA PHE A 87 25.69 18.91 2.99
C PHE A 87 25.79 19.23 4.49
N LEU A 88 26.81 19.99 4.88
CA LEU A 88 26.95 20.47 6.25
C LEU A 88 25.79 21.42 6.52
N GLN A 89 24.90 21.02 7.41
CA GLN A 89 23.85 21.89 7.91
C GLN A 89 24.49 22.86 8.90
N PHE A 90 24.42 24.16 8.58
CA PHE A 90 24.81 25.23 9.49
C PHE A 90 23.56 25.83 10.10
N ASN A 91 23.61 26.13 11.40
CA ASN A 91 22.52 26.85 12.03
C ASN A 91 22.63 28.36 11.71
N LEU A 92 21.50 29.08 11.81
CA LEU A 92 21.47 30.51 11.50
C LEU A 92 22.39 31.35 12.42
N ALA A 93 22.62 30.90 13.66
CA ALA A 93 23.48 31.60 14.61
C ALA A 93 24.95 31.60 14.14
N GLU A 94 25.45 30.45 13.67
CA GLU A 94 26.78 30.32 13.07
C GLU A 94 26.94 31.20 11.83
N LEU A 95 25.94 31.23 10.95
CA LEU A 95 25.98 32.08 9.75
C LEU A 95 25.97 33.57 10.12
N LYS A 96 25.22 33.96 11.15
CA LYS A 96 25.23 35.33 11.68
C LYS A 96 26.59 35.67 12.26
N GLU A 97 27.18 34.81 13.08
CA GLU A 97 28.50 35.06 13.65
C GLU A 97 29.56 35.22 12.54
N ALA A 98 29.57 34.30 11.57
CA ALA A 98 30.51 34.29 10.45
C ALA A 98 30.44 35.57 9.60
N THR A 99 29.27 36.21 9.53
CA THR A 99 29.00 37.41 8.71
C THR A 99 28.83 38.69 9.53
N LYS A 100 29.14 38.67 10.84
CA LYS A 100 28.91 39.78 11.78
C LYS A 100 27.47 40.30 11.74
N GLY A 101 26.50 39.38 11.74
CA GLY A 101 25.07 39.67 11.64
C GLY A 101 24.64 40.11 10.24
N PHE A 102 25.26 39.59 9.19
CA PHE A 102 25.05 40.01 7.80
C PHE A 102 25.32 41.50 7.58
N SER A 103 26.41 42.02 8.17
CA SER A 103 26.75 43.44 8.08
C SER A 103 27.10 43.85 6.64
N GLN A 104 26.91 45.12 6.31
CA GLN A 104 27.26 45.63 4.97
C GLN A 104 28.76 45.57 4.69
N GLU A 105 29.60 45.61 5.73
CA GLU A 105 31.06 45.44 5.60
C GLU A 105 31.43 44.05 5.05
N MET A 106 30.64 43.04 5.37
CA MET A 106 30.87 41.67 4.92
C MET A 106 30.21 41.40 3.56
N LYS A 107 29.42 42.32 3.02
CA LYS A 107 28.76 42.14 1.72
C LYS A 107 29.77 42.24 0.59
N ILE A 108 29.78 41.22 -0.26
CA ILE A 108 30.66 41.14 -1.43
C ILE A 108 29.91 41.25 -2.76
N GLY A 109 28.58 41.11 -2.76
CA GLY A 109 27.79 41.31 -3.96
C GLY A 109 26.28 41.25 -3.74
N ARG A 110 25.51 41.76 -4.70
CA ARG A 110 24.07 41.59 -4.80
C ARG A 110 23.70 41.33 -6.25
N GLY A 111 22.92 40.28 -6.49
CA GLY A 111 22.34 39.97 -7.79
C GLY A 111 20.83 39.82 -7.71
N GLY A 112 20.19 39.43 -8.82
CA GLY A 112 18.74 39.18 -8.86
C GLY A 112 18.27 38.15 -7.82
N TYR A 113 19.11 37.16 -7.53
CA TYR A 113 18.78 36.00 -6.70
C TYR A 113 19.07 36.17 -5.22
N GLY A 114 19.76 37.24 -4.80
CA GLY A 114 20.16 37.37 -3.41
C GLY A 114 21.34 38.28 -3.15
N THR A 115 21.73 38.34 -1.89
CA THR A 115 22.90 39.07 -1.41
C THR A 115 23.97 38.08 -0.93
N VAL A 116 25.20 38.28 -1.38
CA VAL A 116 26.35 37.42 -1.02
C VAL A 116 27.22 38.15 -0.01
N TYR A 117 27.52 37.46 1.08
CA TYR A 117 28.39 37.92 2.17
C TYR A 117 29.63 37.06 2.26
N LYS A 118 30.78 37.66 2.54
CA LYS A 118 31.96 36.94 2.99
C LYS A 118 31.74 36.51 4.43
N GLY A 119 32.20 35.31 4.78
CA GLY A 119 32.21 34.84 6.16
C GLY A 119 33.38 33.92 6.45
N LYS A 120 33.56 33.57 7.72
CA LYS A 120 34.55 32.58 8.16
C LYS A 120 33.86 31.52 9.02
N LEU A 121 33.77 30.29 8.51
CA LEU A 121 33.19 29.14 9.20
C LEU A 121 34.30 28.11 9.47
N HIS A 122 34.47 27.67 10.72
CA HIS A 122 35.48 26.66 11.10
C HIS A 122 36.87 26.91 10.49
N HIS A 123 37.34 28.17 10.56
CA HIS A 123 38.60 28.64 9.98
C HIS A 123 38.67 28.73 8.45
N THR A 124 37.61 28.35 7.74
CA THR A 124 37.51 28.44 6.28
C THR A 124 36.80 29.72 5.88
N THR A 125 37.39 30.47 4.94
CA THR A 125 36.71 31.63 4.33
C THR A 125 35.68 31.14 3.33
N VAL A 126 34.44 31.61 3.46
CA VAL A 126 33.30 31.17 2.66
C VAL A 126 32.53 32.37 2.10
N ALA A 127 31.74 32.12 1.05
CA ALA A 127 30.72 33.03 0.57
C ALA A 127 29.35 32.49 0.97
N ILE A 128 28.54 33.31 1.67
CA ILE A 128 27.22 32.97 2.17
C ILE A 128 26.21 33.79 1.36
N LYS A 129 25.40 33.13 0.54
CA LYS A 129 24.36 33.73 -0.32
C LYS A 129 23.00 33.64 0.38
N ILE A 130 22.42 34.79 0.70
CA ILE A 130 21.05 34.88 1.22
C ILE A 130 20.12 35.12 0.04
N LEU A 131 19.17 34.21 -0.17
CA LEU A 131 18.20 34.32 -1.25
C LEU A 131 17.11 35.35 -0.92
N ASN A 132 16.65 36.07 -1.93
CA ASN A 132 15.55 37.01 -1.77
C ASN A 132 14.22 36.24 -1.79
N PRO A 133 13.40 36.27 -0.73
CA PRO A 133 12.15 35.51 -0.66
C PRO A 133 11.10 35.97 -1.68
N GLU A 134 11.22 37.20 -2.22
CA GLU A 134 10.29 37.75 -3.22
C GLU A 134 10.59 37.30 -4.66
N THR A 135 11.66 36.53 -4.88
CA THR A 135 11.94 35.99 -6.22
C THR A 135 11.14 34.71 -6.43
N ILE A 136 10.17 34.78 -7.35
CA ILE A 136 9.17 33.75 -7.71
C ILE A 136 9.79 32.37 -8.08
N HIS A 137 11.11 32.26 -8.19
CA HIS A 137 11.85 31.05 -8.56
C HIS A 137 12.96 30.64 -7.56
N GLY A 138 13.04 31.27 -6.37
CA GLY A 138 14.15 31.05 -5.43
C GLY A 138 14.32 29.61 -4.94
N GLU A 139 13.22 28.91 -4.65
CA GLU A 139 13.25 27.51 -4.21
C GLU A 139 13.62 26.54 -5.35
N ALA A 140 13.09 26.78 -6.55
CA ALA A 140 13.37 25.94 -7.71
C ALA A 140 14.84 26.02 -8.14
N GLN A 141 15.48 27.18 -7.98
CA GLN A 141 16.90 27.37 -8.31
C GLN A 141 17.86 26.94 -7.21
N PHE A 142 17.45 27.01 -5.93
CA PHE A 142 18.25 26.41 -4.84
C PHE A 142 18.41 24.90 -5.01
N ASN A 143 17.41 24.24 -5.59
CA ASN A 143 17.48 22.80 -5.87
C ASN A 143 18.27 22.45 -7.14
N GLN A 144 18.74 23.44 -7.92
CA GLN A 144 19.49 23.25 -9.17
C GLN A 144 20.97 23.68 -9.09
N GLU A 145 21.38 24.51 -8.11
CA GLU A 145 22.79 24.91 -7.86
C GLU A 145 23.45 23.99 -6.82
#